data_AF-A0A7Y3NSV1-F1
#
_entry.id   AF-A0A7Y3NSV1-F1
#
_cell.length_a   1.000
_cell.length_b   1.000
_cell.length_c   1.000
_cell.angle_alpha   90.00
_cell.angle_beta   90.00
_cell.angle_gamma   90.00
#
_symmetry.space_group_name_H-M   'P 1'
#
loop_
_entity.id
_entity.type
_entity.pdbx_description
1 polymer ?
#
loop_
_entity_poly.entity_id
_entity_poly.type
_entity_poly.pdbx_seq_one_letter_code
_entity_poly.pdbx_strand_id
1 'polypeptide(L)'
;MRRFNAKIAGCIWLLLALLALGSPVTAGVGTAPATVRAAKTVTLTGVIHSPSAIGKIEAVNRVRADVQAVSRGKAGPWVFPGSWDSATARFTIPNVPVGHHYDLIVWNKQARWEGVNMEYYRPFTPYGHWTAADRDWLDTFIEKVRRFTNYKRPLWVAADHRHATAVIMQLRTTHFYSSKGGELIFRVAVWYFQRFYGGWQKIDNMGIVITRWRGPGDQIPNPWQYLPAIGGIKISRDGHFKKIDATLPSKASVHRGLDGAIPTGH
;
A
#
# COMPACT_ATOMS: atom_id res chain seq x y z
N MET A 1 -49.32 26.59 1.84
CA MET A 1 -50.57 26.01 2.37
C MET A 1 -51.37 25.39 1.22
N ARG A 2 -51.48 24.05 1.17
CA ARG A 2 -52.65 23.28 0.73
C ARG A 2 -52.27 21.80 0.79
N ARG A 3 -52.88 21.09 1.74
CA ARG A 3 -52.82 19.63 1.92
C ARG A 3 -53.88 19.00 1.02
N PHE A 4 -53.63 17.81 0.46
CA PHE A 4 -54.67 16.80 0.28
C PHE A 4 -54.06 15.40 0.41
N ASN A 5 -54.63 14.65 1.35
CA ASN A 5 -54.45 13.22 1.59
C ASN A 5 -55.26 12.41 0.57
N ALA A 6 -54.79 11.21 0.23
CA ALA A 6 -55.68 10.10 -0.09
C ALA A 6 -55.03 8.77 0.33
N LYS A 7 -55.63 8.14 1.33
CA LYS A 7 -55.42 6.75 1.75
C LYS A 7 -56.10 5.83 0.72
N ILE A 8 -55.47 4.70 0.39
CA ILE A 8 -56.16 3.56 -0.23
C ILE A 8 -56.01 2.37 0.71
N ALA A 9 -57.16 1.88 1.18
CA ALA A 9 -57.35 0.66 1.94
C ALA A 9 -58.34 -0.23 1.16
N GLY A 10 -58.13 -1.55 1.21
CA GLY A 10 -59.03 -2.59 0.68
C GLY A 10 -58.25 -3.87 0.40
N CYS A 11 -58.12 -4.80 1.35
CA CYS A 11 -59.02 -5.96 1.59
C CYS A 11 -59.27 -6.82 0.34
N ILE A 12 -58.61 -7.99 0.24
CA ILE A 12 -59.25 -9.27 -0.16
C ILE A 12 -58.49 -10.41 0.54
N TRP A 13 -59.25 -11.18 1.32
CA TRP A 13 -58.91 -12.50 1.84
C TRP A 13 -59.03 -13.54 0.72
N LEU A 14 -58.05 -14.45 0.59
CA LEU A 14 -58.31 -15.80 0.09
C LEU A 14 -57.31 -16.78 0.72
N LEU A 15 -57.85 -17.66 1.57
CA LEU A 15 -57.21 -18.90 1.98
C LEU A 15 -57.04 -19.80 0.74
N LEU A 16 -55.83 -20.31 0.52
CA LEU A 16 -55.66 -21.61 -0.11
C LEU A 16 -54.69 -22.44 0.73
N ALA A 17 -55.25 -23.47 1.36
CA ALA A 17 -54.50 -24.54 1.98
C ALA A 17 -53.87 -25.40 0.87
N LEU A 18 -52.54 -25.54 0.90
CA LEU A 18 -51.84 -26.60 0.18
C LEU A 18 -50.99 -27.37 1.21
N LEU A 19 -51.49 -28.53 1.62
CA LEU A 19 -50.67 -29.58 2.21
C LEU A 19 -49.63 -29.99 1.15
N ALA A 20 -48.36 -29.72 1.40
CA ALA A 20 -47.25 -30.34 0.71
C ALA A 20 -46.41 -31.12 1.72
N LEU A 21 -46.22 -32.39 1.39
CA LEU A 21 -45.62 -33.47 2.16
C LEU A 21 -44.22 -33.10 2.65
N GLY A 22 -43.98 -33.32 3.95
CA GLY A 22 -42.66 -33.21 4.55
C GLY A 22 -41.76 -34.34 4.06
N SER A 23 -40.74 -33.98 3.27
CA SER A 23 -39.60 -34.87 3.01
C SER A 23 -38.74 -34.97 4.27
N PRO A 24 -38.32 -36.18 4.69
CA PRO A 24 -37.36 -36.32 5.78
C PRO A 24 -36.04 -35.67 5.36
N VAL A 25 -35.64 -34.63 6.09
CA VAL A 25 -34.30 -34.05 5.99
C VAL A 25 -33.34 -35.10 6.55
N THR A 26 -32.69 -35.86 5.66
CA THR A 26 -31.51 -36.64 6.01
C THR A 26 -30.46 -35.67 6.56
N ALA A 27 -30.19 -35.76 7.86
CA ALA A 27 -29.08 -35.11 8.51
C ALA A 27 -27.78 -35.55 7.82
N GLY A 28 -27.29 -34.71 6.92
CA GLY A 28 -25.99 -34.90 6.30
C GLY A 28 -24.95 -34.96 7.41
N VAL A 29 -24.19 -36.06 7.44
CA VAL A 29 -23.02 -36.24 8.29
C VAL A 29 -22.14 -35.01 8.09
N GLY A 30 -22.13 -34.13 9.10
CA GLY A 30 -21.35 -32.91 9.09
C GLY A 30 -19.88 -33.30 8.97
N THR A 31 -19.28 -33.06 7.82
CA THR A 31 -17.83 -33.05 7.65
C THR A 31 -17.26 -32.18 8.75
N ALA A 32 -16.44 -32.79 9.61
CA ALA A 32 -15.74 -32.10 10.68
C ALA A 32 -15.04 -30.85 10.10
N PRO A 33 -15.12 -29.70 10.77
CA PRO A 33 -14.52 -28.47 10.27
C PRO A 33 -13.04 -28.72 9.99
N ALA A 34 -12.61 -28.44 8.76
CA ALA A 34 -11.23 -28.61 8.35
C ALA A 34 -10.29 -27.94 9.36
N THR A 35 -9.40 -28.71 9.97
CA THR A 35 -8.41 -28.22 10.92
C THR A 35 -7.57 -27.14 10.24
N VAL A 36 -7.79 -25.88 10.59
CA VAL A 36 -7.03 -24.74 10.06
C VAL A 36 -5.60 -24.89 10.56
N ARG A 37 -4.71 -25.39 9.70
CA ARG A 37 -3.28 -25.51 10.01
C ARG A 37 -2.73 -24.11 10.30
N ALA A 38 -2.18 -23.93 11.50
CA ALA A 38 -1.54 -22.67 11.87
C ALA A 38 -0.50 -22.26 10.80
N ALA A 39 -0.56 -21.00 10.38
CA ALA A 39 0.34 -20.50 9.35
C ALA A 39 1.80 -20.58 9.87
N LYS A 40 2.70 -21.15 9.06
CA LYS A 40 4.13 -21.16 9.39
C LYS A 40 4.65 -19.72 9.46
N THR A 41 5.39 -19.40 10.52
CA THR A 41 6.02 -18.08 10.72
C THR A 41 7.53 -18.22 10.81
N VAL A 42 8.22 -17.09 10.64
CA VAL A 42 9.67 -16.93 10.87
C VAL A 42 9.95 -15.69 11.69
N THR A 43 11.17 -15.61 12.21
CA THR A 43 11.73 -14.37 12.75
C THR A 43 12.52 -13.68 11.65
N LEU A 44 12.01 -12.55 11.16
CA LEU A 44 12.69 -11.73 10.18
C LEU A 44 13.81 -10.95 10.87
N THR A 45 15.03 -11.05 10.34
CA THR A 45 16.22 -10.40 10.92
C THR A 45 17.04 -9.70 9.84
N GLY A 46 17.86 -8.75 10.26
CA GLY A 46 18.76 -8.03 9.37
C GLY A 46 19.52 -6.93 10.08
N VAL A 47 20.21 -6.11 9.30
CA VAL A 47 20.97 -4.96 9.77
C VAL A 47 20.40 -3.69 9.12
N ILE A 48 20.15 -2.67 9.94
CA ILE A 48 19.81 -1.32 9.48
C ILE A 48 20.75 -0.35 10.15
N HIS A 49 21.67 0.19 9.36
CA HIS A 49 22.53 1.30 9.77
C HIS A 49 21.70 2.59 9.76
N SER A 50 21.56 3.22 10.92
CA SER A 50 20.79 4.45 11.08
C SER A 50 21.67 5.55 11.70
N PRO A 51 21.59 6.78 11.19
CA PRO A 51 22.33 7.93 11.74
C PRO A 51 21.73 8.46 13.03
N SER A 52 20.58 7.92 13.48
CA SER A 52 20.07 8.12 14.84
C SER A 52 19.36 6.86 15.35
N ALA A 53 19.04 6.83 16.64
CA ALA A 53 18.32 5.73 17.26
C ALA A 53 16.98 5.45 16.54
N ILE A 54 16.74 4.17 16.23
CA ILE A 54 15.45 3.70 15.73
C ILE A 54 14.53 3.50 16.93
N GLY A 55 13.45 4.29 16.99
CA GLY A 55 12.46 4.18 18.05
C GLY A 55 11.38 3.13 17.78
N LYS A 56 11.19 2.76 16.50
CA LYS A 56 10.20 1.76 16.09
C LYS A 56 10.60 1.11 14.77
N ILE A 57 10.37 -0.20 14.65
CA ILE A 57 10.47 -0.95 13.41
C ILE A 57 9.32 -1.94 13.27
N GLU A 58 8.74 -2.03 12.09
CA GLU A 58 7.64 -2.96 11.77
C GLU A 58 7.86 -3.59 10.40
N ALA A 59 7.42 -4.83 10.20
CA ALA A 59 7.20 -5.41 8.88
C ALA A 59 5.71 -5.32 8.52
N VAL A 60 5.39 -4.96 7.28
CA VAL A 60 4.01 -4.84 6.81
C VAL A 60 3.81 -5.60 5.50
N ASN A 61 2.74 -6.38 5.42
CA ASN A 61 2.26 -6.93 4.16
C ASN A 61 1.27 -5.95 3.52
N ARG A 62 1.73 -5.16 2.54
CA ARG A 62 0.92 -4.10 1.91
C ARG A 62 -0.30 -4.59 1.16
N VAL A 63 -0.30 -5.85 0.69
CA VAL A 63 -1.43 -6.42 -0.05
C VAL A 63 -2.59 -6.76 0.89
N ARG A 64 -2.27 -7.05 2.16
CA ARG A 64 -3.24 -7.54 3.15
C ARG A 64 -3.55 -6.56 4.27
N ALA A 65 -2.63 -5.64 4.57
CA ALA A 65 -2.83 -4.63 5.61
C ALA A 65 -3.79 -3.52 5.14
N ASP A 66 -4.58 -2.99 6.07
CA ASP A 66 -5.36 -1.78 5.80
C ASP A 66 -4.41 -0.58 5.67
N VAL A 67 -4.36 -0.03 4.46
CA VAL A 67 -3.44 1.08 4.11
C VAL A 67 -3.67 2.31 4.98
N GLN A 68 -4.91 2.60 5.36
CA GLN A 68 -5.25 3.77 6.17
C GLN A 68 -4.85 3.58 7.64
N ALA A 69 -5.01 2.37 8.17
CA ALA A 69 -4.55 1.98 9.50
C ALA A 69 -3.02 2.07 9.60
N VAL A 70 -2.30 1.48 8.63
CA VAL A 70 -0.83 1.56 8.55
C VAL A 70 -0.36 3.01 8.43
N SER A 71 -1.02 3.81 7.58
CA SER A 71 -0.68 5.23 7.42
C SER A 71 -0.79 6.01 8.73
N ARG A 72 -1.73 5.62 9.61
CA ARG A 72 -1.95 6.22 10.93
C ARG A 72 -1.16 5.53 12.07
N GLY A 73 -0.26 4.60 11.74
CA GLY A 73 0.54 3.87 12.72
C GLY A 73 -0.27 2.94 13.64
N LYS A 74 -1.47 2.52 13.20
CA LYS A 74 -2.31 1.58 13.94
C LYS A 74 -1.82 0.15 13.72
N ALA A 75 -1.85 -0.64 14.79
CA ALA A 75 -1.63 -2.07 14.72
C ALA A 75 -2.70 -2.75 13.85
N GLY A 76 -2.35 -3.91 13.28
CA GLY A 76 -3.27 -4.73 12.51
C GLY A 76 -2.69 -6.14 12.31
N PRO A 77 -3.51 -7.10 11.82
CA PRO A 77 -3.10 -8.51 11.70
C PRO A 77 -1.98 -8.76 10.68
N TRP A 78 -1.63 -7.76 9.87
CA TRP A 78 -0.59 -7.81 8.84
C TRP A 78 0.50 -6.76 9.06
N VAL A 79 0.62 -6.27 10.29
CA VAL A 79 1.67 -5.37 10.78
C VAL A 79 2.36 -6.06 11.95
N PHE A 80 3.66 -6.33 11.80
CA PHE A 80 4.44 -7.15 12.73
C PHE A 80 5.49 -6.26 13.38
N PRO A 81 5.36 -5.95 14.68
CA PRO A 81 6.33 -5.12 15.38
C PRO A 81 7.63 -5.88 15.61
N GLY A 82 8.75 -5.15 15.61
CA GLY A 82 10.05 -5.69 15.97
C GLY A 82 10.82 -4.80 16.93
N SER A 83 12.05 -5.23 17.22
CA SER A 83 13.03 -4.50 18.01
C SER A 83 14.28 -4.22 17.16
N TRP A 84 15.05 -3.22 17.58
CA TRP A 84 16.34 -2.87 16.98
C TRP A 84 17.37 -2.65 18.10
N ASP A 85 18.55 -3.23 17.92
CA ASP A 85 19.69 -3.08 18.81
C ASP A 85 20.66 -2.05 18.22
N SER A 86 20.87 -0.95 18.96
CA SER A 86 21.74 0.12 18.55
C SER A 86 23.22 -0.24 18.53
N ALA A 87 23.65 -1.21 19.35
CA ALA A 87 25.06 -1.61 19.41
C ALA A 87 25.48 -2.39 18.17
N THR A 88 24.59 -3.25 17.68
CA THR A 88 24.87 -4.14 16.53
C THR A 88 24.19 -3.70 15.23
N ALA A 89 23.34 -2.67 15.29
CA ALA A 89 22.45 -2.24 14.22
C ALA A 89 21.48 -3.33 13.74
N ARG A 90 21.30 -4.42 14.51
CA ARG A 90 20.46 -5.55 14.13
C ARG A 90 19.01 -5.32 14.53
N PHE A 91 18.10 -5.73 13.66
CA PHE A 91 16.68 -5.81 14.02
C PHE A 91 16.18 -7.24 14.05
N THR A 92 15.10 -7.43 14.80
CA THR A 92 14.39 -8.71 14.93
C THR A 92 12.88 -8.46 14.91
N ILE A 93 12.15 -9.13 14.02
CA ILE A 93 10.69 -9.07 13.92
C ILE A 93 10.16 -10.51 13.98
N PRO A 94 9.58 -10.96 15.11
CA PRO A 94 9.09 -12.32 15.26
C PRO A 94 7.75 -12.53 14.54
N ASN A 95 7.37 -13.81 14.40
CA ASN A 95 6.03 -14.23 13.98
C ASN A 95 5.58 -13.72 12.60
N VAL A 96 6.50 -13.52 11.67
CA VAL A 96 6.18 -13.07 10.31
C VAL A 96 5.75 -14.27 9.45
N PRO A 97 4.52 -14.31 8.90
CA PRO A 97 4.06 -15.43 8.09
C PRO A 97 4.88 -15.62 6.80
N VAL A 98 5.17 -16.87 6.46
CA VAL A 98 5.90 -17.23 5.23
C VAL A 98 5.05 -17.11 3.97
N GLY A 99 5.68 -17.13 2.80
CA GLY A 99 5.01 -17.14 1.49
C GLY A 99 4.48 -15.79 1.03
N HIS A 100 5.01 -14.70 1.59
CA HIS A 100 4.53 -13.34 1.35
C HIS A 100 5.69 -12.36 1.13
N HIS A 101 5.34 -11.17 0.65
CA HIS A 101 6.24 -10.02 0.55
C HIS A 101 5.94 -9.02 1.66
N TYR A 102 6.98 -8.45 2.24
CA TYR A 102 6.90 -7.48 3.31
C TYR A 102 7.73 -6.24 2.98
N ASP A 103 7.26 -5.09 3.44
CA ASP A 103 8.06 -3.87 3.52
C ASP A 103 8.37 -3.58 4.98
N LEU A 104 9.56 -3.05 5.28
CA LEU A 104 9.83 -2.51 6.61
C LEU A 104 9.32 -1.07 6.71
N ILE A 105 8.83 -0.70 7.88
CA ILE A 105 8.65 0.70 8.27
C ILE A 105 9.53 0.97 9.47
N VAL A 106 10.35 2.01 9.38
CA VAL A 106 11.35 2.37 10.40
C VAL A 106 11.14 3.82 10.81
N TRP A 107 11.06 4.08 12.10
CA TRP A 107 10.96 5.44 12.65
C TRP A 107 12.23 5.78 13.41
N ASN A 108 12.83 6.90 13.04
CA ASN A 108 13.92 7.53 13.78
C ASN A 108 13.65 9.04 13.92
N LYS A 109 14.59 9.79 14.51
CA LYS A 109 14.41 11.24 14.69
C LYS A 109 14.32 12.03 13.38
N GLN A 110 14.82 11.48 12.27
CA GLN A 110 14.85 12.15 10.98
C GLN A 110 13.56 11.97 10.19
N ALA A 111 12.99 10.76 10.17
CA ALA A 111 11.81 10.45 9.37
C ALA A 111 11.14 9.13 9.77
N ARG A 112 9.96 8.94 9.20
CA ARG A 112 9.38 7.62 8.92
C ARG A 112 9.90 7.12 7.56
N TRP A 113 10.66 6.04 7.55
CA TRP A 113 11.21 5.39 6.36
C TRP A 113 10.39 4.16 6.01
N GLU A 114 9.87 4.08 4.80
CA GLU A 114 9.06 2.96 4.32
C GLU A 114 9.71 2.22 3.17
N GLY A 115 9.82 0.91 3.32
CA GLY A 115 10.09 0.00 2.22
C GLY A 115 9.02 0.09 1.15
N VAL A 116 9.46 -0.10 -0.08
CA VAL A 116 8.56 -0.27 -1.23
C VAL A 116 9.07 -1.41 -2.10
N ASN A 117 8.20 -2.37 -2.41
CA ASN A 117 8.50 -3.37 -3.42
C ASN A 117 8.58 -2.74 -4.82
N MET A 118 9.76 -2.81 -5.44
CA MET A 118 10.02 -2.30 -6.79
C MET A 118 9.95 -3.39 -7.87
N GLU A 119 9.65 -4.63 -7.50
CA GLU A 119 9.38 -5.69 -8.48
C GLU A 119 8.21 -5.30 -9.39
N TYR A 120 8.32 -5.69 -10.66
CA TYR A 120 7.22 -5.56 -11.60
C TYR A 120 6.07 -6.50 -11.21
N TYR A 121 4.84 -6.12 -11.51
CA TYR A 121 3.63 -6.84 -11.06
C TYR A 121 3.55 -8.30 -11.53
N ARG A 122 4.34 -8.68 -12.54
CA ARG A 122 4.47 -10.05 -13.03
C ARG A 122 5.93 -10.34 -13.41
N PRO A 123 6.34 -11.62 -13.44
CA PRO A 123 7.61 -12.00 -14.03
C PRO A 123 7.74 -11.52 -15.48
N PHE A 124 8.92 -11.05 -15.84
CA PHE A 124 9.27 -10.63 -17.19
C PHE A 124 10.76 -10.86 -17.42
N THR A 125 11.15 -10.95 -18.69
CA THR A 125 12.57 -10.95 -19.08
C THR A 125 13.00 -9.52 -19.34
N PRO A 126 14.06 -9.01 -18.66
CA PRO A 126 14.58 -7.69 -18.92
C PRO A 126 14.92 -7.49 -20.40
N TYR A 127 14.58 -6.33 -20.94
CA TYR A 127 14.81 -5.98 -22.33
C TYR A 127 15.45 -4.60 -22.45
N GLY A 128 16.65 -4.56 -23.02
CA GLY A 128 17.36 -3.32 -23.29
C GLY A 128 17.69 -2.52 -22.03
N HIS A 129 18.35 -1.38 -22.24
CA HIS A 129 18.68 -0.46 -21.17
C HIS A 129 17.63 0.65 -21.08
N TRP A 130 17.32 1.04 -19.85
CA TRP A 130 16.56 2.24 -19.56
C TRP A 130 17.31 3.49 -20.07
N THR A 131 16.68 4.29 -20.92
CA THR A 131 17.30 5.47 -21.53
C THR A 131 16.84 6.79 -20.90
N ALA A 132 17.53 7.89 -21.20
CA ALA A 132 17.08 9.23 -20.82
C ALA A 132 15.71 9.57 -21.45
N ALA A 133 15.49 9.20 -22.71
CA ALA A 133 14.21 9.41 -23.39
C ALA A 133 13.07 8.63 -22.73
N ASP A 134 13.33 7.42 -22.22
CA ASP A 134 12.33 6.66 -21.46
C ASP A 134 11.97 7.37 -20.15
N ARG A 135 12.97 7.96 -19.47
CA ARG A 135 12.76 8.76 -18.26
C ARG A 135 11.95 10.01 -18.51
N ASP A 136 12.35 10.81 -19.48
CA ASP A 136 11.65 12.06 -19.81
C ASP A 136 10.19 11.79 -20.19
N TRP A 137 9.93 10.69 -20.91
CA TRP A 137 8.58 10.26 -21.21
C TRP A 137 7.80 9.92 -19.95
N LEU A 138 8.34 9.07 -19.06
CA LEU A 138 7.62 8.66 -17.84
C LEU A 138 7.36 9.86 -16.92
N ASP A 139 8.35 10.73 -16.73
CA ASP A 139 8.23 11.92 -15.89
C ASP A 139 7.13 12.83 -16.44
N THR A 140 7.16 13.11 -17.76
CA THR A 140 6.15 13.90 -18.46
C THR A 140 4.75 13.28 -18.36
N PHE A 141 4.63 11.97 -18.55
CA PHE A 141 3.35 11.28 -18.46
C PHE A 141 2.79 11.33 -17.04
N ILE A 142 3.63 11.05 -16.04
CA ILE A 142 3.24 11.05 -14.63
C ILE A 142 2.77 12.44 -14.21
N GLU A 143 3.44 13.49 -14.65
CA GLU A 143 3.01 14.87 -14.38
C GLU A 143 1.67 15.19 -15.04
N LYS A 144 1.56 14.91 -16.35
CA LYS A 144 0.41 15.31 -17.19
C LYS A 144 -0.83 14.45 -17.02
N VAL A 145 -0.74 13.25 -16.46
CA VAL A 145 -1.90 12.37 -16.32
C VAL A 145 -2.96 13.03 -15.45
N ARG A 146 -3.99 13.57 -16.11
CA ARG A 146 -5.05 14.34 -15.49
C ARG A 146 -5.97 13.37 -14.76
N ARG A 147 -5.81 13.31 -13.45
CA ARG A 147 -6.65 12.53 -12.53
C ARG A 147 -7.05 13.43 -11.36
N PHE A 148 -7.72 12.81 -10.39
CA PHE A 148 -8.20 13.40 -9.15
C PHE A 148 -7.18 14.26 -8.36
N THR A 149 -5.86 14.10 -8.57
CA THR A 149 -4.79 14.84 -7.87
C THR A 149 -4.14 15.88 -8.79
N ASN A 150 -3.83 17.07 -8.26
CA ASN A 150 -3.25 18.20 -9.01
C ASN A 150 -1.72 18.29 -8.91
N TYR A 151 -1.08 17.53 -8.02
CA TYR A 151 0.38 17.41 -7.97
C TYR A 151 0.78 15.93 -7.98
N LYS A 152 1.79 15.59 -8.79
CA LYS A 152 2.34 14.24 -8.89
C LYS A 152 3.85 14.33 -9.08
N ARG A 153 4.59 13.45 -8.42
CA ARG A 153 6.05 13.37 -8.55
C ARG A 153 6.51 11.91 -8.47
N PRO A 154 7.34 11.43 -9.41
CA PRO A 154 8.04 10.16 -9.25
C PRO A 154 9.07 10.29 -8.13
N LEU A 155 9.08 9.32 -7.22
CA LEU A 155 10.07 9.20 -6.13
C LEU A 155 11.14 8.17 -6.47
N TRP A 156 10.73 7.05 -7.05
CA TRP A 156 11.60 5.96 -7.46
C TRP A 156 11.11 5.36 -8.76
N VAL A 157 12.04 4.95 -9.62
CA VAL A 157 11.75 4.21 -10.84
C VAL A 157 12.76 3.06 -10.96
N ALA A 158 12.24 1.85 -11.09
CA ALA A 158 13.01 0.67 -11.50
C ALA A 158 12.47 0.23 -12.86
N ALA A 159 13.33 0.20 -13.88
CA ALA A 159 12.87 0.00 -15.25
C ALA A 159 13.94 -0.61 -16.16
N ASP A 160 13.48 -1.22 -17.24
CA ASP A 160 14.23 -1.52 -18.46
C ASP A 160 13.59 -0.77 -19.64
N HIS A 161 13.92 -1.09 -20.89
CA HIS A 161 13.35 -0.39 -22.06
C HIS A 161 11.89 -0.78 -22.37
N ARG A 162 11.29 -1.75 -21.68
CA ARG A 162 9.92 -2.24 -21.92
C ARG A 162 8.99 -2.21 -20.70
N HIS A 163 9.51 -2.13 -19.49
CA HIS A 163 8.78 -2.29 -18.25
C HIS A 163 9.32 -1.29 -17.23
N ALA A 164 8.42 -0.68 -16.46
CA ALA A 164 8.81 0.17 -15.35
C ALA A 164 7.88 0.00 -14.16
N THR A 165 8.46 -0.02 -12.98
CA THR A 165 7.78 0.13 -11.68
C THR A 165 8.16 1.51 -11.13
N ALA A 166 7.17 2.35 -10.87
CA ALA A 166 7.40 3.70 -10.34
C ALA A 166 6.64 3.93 -9.03
N VAL A 167 7.32 4.47 -8.03
CA VAL A 167 6.70 4.99 -6.81
C VAL A 167 6.37 6.44 -7.05
N ILE A 168 5.09 6.78 -6.91
CA ILE A 168 4.59 8.10 -7.26
C ILE A 168 3.91 8.71 -6.05
N MET A 169 4.38 9.89 -5.68
CA MET A 169 3.72 10.77 -4.74
C MET A 169 2.61 11.53 -5.46
N GLN A 170 1.45 11.63 -4.83
CA GLN A 170 0.28 12.32 -5.36
C GLN A 170 -0.33 13.19 -4.26
N LEU A 171 -0.66 14.42 -4.62
CA LEU A 171 -1.26 15.39 -3.74
C LEU A 171 -2.47 16.02 -4.42
N ARG A 172 -3.59 16.07 -3.70
CA ARG A 172 -4.69 16.95 -4.03
C ARG A 172 -4.77 18.07 -3.01
N THR A 173 -4.44 19.28 -3.41
CA THR A 173 -4.54 20.50 -2.58
C THR A 173 -5.73 21.37 -2.94
N THR A 174 -6.39 21.09 -4.06
CA THR A 174 -7.61 21.80 -4.51
C THR A 174 -8.88 21.17 -3.94
N HIS A 175 -9.93 21.99 -3.82
CA HIS A 175 -11.26 21.56 -3.35
C HIS A 175 -11.76 20.28 -4.05
N PHE A 176 -12.44 19.42 -3.30
CA PHE A 176 -13.06 18.19 -3.81
C PHE A 176 -14.41 17.91 -3.17
N TYR A 177 -15.21 17.08 -3.84
CA TYR A 177 -16.49 16.65 -3.30
C TYR A 177 -16.31 16.05 -1.89
N SER A 178 -17.08 16.55 -0.92
CA SER A 178 -16.98 16.21 0.50
C SER A 178 -15.73 16.71 1.24
N SER A 179 -14.90 17.60 0.69
CA SER A 179 -13.82 18.23 1.46
C SER A 179 -14.38 19.20 2.49
N LYS A 180 -13.86 19.15 3.71
CA LYS A 180 -13.92 20.30 4.63
C LYS A 180 -12.81 21.26 4.19
N GLY A 181 -13.08 22.57 4.13
CA GLY A 181 -12.10 23.55 3.62
C GLY A 181 -10.71 23.36 4.26
N GLY A 182 -9.65 23.42 3.46
CA GLY A 182 -8.26 23.19 3.90
C GLY A 182 -7.83 21.71 3.98
N GLU A 183 -8.71 20.76 3.67
CA GLU A 183 -8.30 19.36 3.52
C GLU A 183 -7.47 19.13 2.25
N LEU A 184 -6.41 18.33 2.39
CA LEU A 184 -5.68 17.76 1.27
C LEU A 184 -5.80 16.23 1.26
N ILE A 185 -5.51 15.63 0.11
CA ILE A 185 -5.32 14.19 -0.02
C ILE A 185 -3.88 13.93 -0.41
N PHE A 186 -3.17 13.22 0.45
CA PHE A 186 -1.84 12.70 0.18
C PHE A 186 -1.91 11.21 -0.09
N ARG A 187 -1.29 10.77 -1.18
CA ARG A 187 -1.23 9.37 -1.55
C ARG A 187 0.13 9.05 -2.12
N VAL A 188 0.66 7.90 -1.75
CA VAL A 188 1.81 7.30 -2.43
C VAL A 188 1.38 5.94 -2.96
N ALA A 189 1.70 5.69 -4.22
CA ALA A 189 1.31 4.48 -4.92
C ALA A 189 2.42 3.97 -5.82
N VAL A 190 2.48 2.65 -5.98
CA VAL A 190 3.27 2.00 -7.04
C VAL A 190 2.41 1.95 -8.30
N TRP A 191 2.94 2.46 -9.40
CA TRP A 191 2.37 2.30 -10.73
C TRP A 191 3.29 1.43 -11.59
N TYR A 192 2.67 0.67 -12.48
CA TYR A 192 3.36 -0.18 -13.44
C TYR A 192 3.15 0.37 -14.84
N PHE A 193 4.20 0.31 -15.65
CA PHE A 193 4.18 0.75 -17.04
C PHE A 193 4.74 -0.32 -17.95
N GLN A 194 4.29 -0.33 -19.19
CA GLN A 194 4.84 -1.16 -20.25
C GLN A 194 5.03 -0.31 -21.50
N ARG A 195 6.10 -0.54 -22.26
CA ARG A 195 6.28 0.02 -23.59
C ARG A 195 5.63 -0.89 -24.63
N PHE A 196 4.76 -0.32 -25.45
CA PHE A 196 3.98 -1.02 -26.47
C PHE A 196 3.86 -0.15 -27.74
N TYR A 197 4.11 -0.75 -28.90
CA TYR A 197 4.08 -0.08 -30.22
C TYR A 197 4.71 1.33 -30.26
N GLY A 198 5.91 1.48 -29.66
CA GLY A 198 6.67 2.73 -29.70
C GLY A 198 6.39 3.72 -28.57
N GLY A 199 5.33 3.53 -27.78
CA GLY A 199 4.98 4.39 -26.65
C GLY A 199 4.94 3.66 -25.31
N TRP A 200 5.15 4.37 -24.22
CA TRP A 200 4.89 3.85 -22.88
C TRP A 200 3.41 3.96 -22.54
N GLN A 201 2.92 3.05 -21.70
CA GLN A 201 1.55 3.07 -21.20
C GLN A 201 1.52 2.61 -19.74
N LYS A 202 0.70 3.26 -18.93
CA LYS A 202 0.40 2.80 -17.56
C LYS A 202 -0.52 1.59 -17.63
N ILE A 203 -0.23 0.56 -16.84
CA ILE A 203 -1.11 -0.59 -16.68
C ILE A 203 -2.17 -0.24 -15.63
N ASP A 204 -3.42 -0.14 -16.08
CA ASP A 204 -4.52 0.19 -15.20
C ASP A 204 -4.89 -0.97 -14.26
N ASN A 205 -5.48 -0.62 -13.11
CA ASN A 205 -5.91 -1.54 -12.05
C ASN A 205 -4.84 -2.41 -11.39
N MET A 206 -3.58 -2.34 -11.82
CA MET A 206 -2.47 -3.08 -11.19
C MET A 206 -1.74 -2.26 -10.11
N GLY A 207 -1.98 -0.96 -10.01
CA GLY A 207 -1.26 -0.10 -9.07
C GLY A 207 -1.61 -0.39 -7.61
N ILE A 208 -0.59 -0.34 -6.74
CA ILE A 208 -0.74 -0.60 -5.30
C ILE A 208 -0.69 0.72 -4.54
N VAL A 209 -1.63 0.95 -3.61
CA VAL A 209 -1.57 2.11 -2.71
C VAL A 209 -0.73 1.76 -1.49
N ILE A 210 0.35 2.49 -1.28
CA ILE A 210 1.25 2.28 -0.14
C ILE A 210 0.75 3.09 1.06
N THR A 211 0.37 4.33 0.78
CA THR A 211 0.02 5.33 1.78
C THR A 211 -1.19 6.11 1.32
N ARG A 212 -2.08 6.38 2.27
CA ARG A 212 -3.21 7.30 2.07
C ARG A 212 -3.44 8.10 3.33
N TRP A 213 -3.41 9.41 3.17
CA TRP A 213 -3.75 10.35 4.23
C TRP A 213 -4.72 11.40 3.67
N ARG A 214 -5.68 11.79 4.50
CA ARG A 214 -6.67 12.82 4.21
C ARG A 214 -6.91 13.62 5.49
N GLY A 215 -6.84 14.94 5.39
CA GLY A 215 -7.03 15.85 6.50
C GLY A 215 -6.42 17.24 6.23
N PRO A 216 -6.26 18.07 7.27
CA PRO A 216 -5.59 19.37 7.23
C PRO A 216 -4.08 19.25 7.00
N GLY A 217 -3.53 19.92 5.98
CA GLY A 217 -2.16 19.67 5.51
C GLY A 217 -1.07 19.77 6.59
N ASP A 218 -1.22 20.69 7.54
CA ASP A 218 -0.36 20.85 8.72
C ASP A 218 -0.30 19.62 9.64
N GLN A 219 -1.27 18.70 9.52
CA GLN A 219 -1.35 17.45 10.30
C GLN A 219 -0.81 16.22 9.56
N ILE A 220 -0.23 16.39 8.37
CA ILE A 220 0.39 15.25 7.68
C ILE A 220 1.64 14.78 8.44
N PRO A 221 1.77 13.48 8.79
CA PRO A 221 3.00 12.99 9.40
C PRO A 221 4.20 13.19 8.46
N ASN A 222 5.18 13.97 8.91
CA ASN A 222 6.32 14.46 8.12
C ASN A 222 7.55 14.59 9.04
N PRO A 223 8.78 14.18 8.65
CA PRO A 223 9.18 13.61 7.35
C PRO A 223 8.72 12.18 7.07
N TRP A 224 8.22 11.94 5.85
CA TRP A 224 7.81 10.61 5.38
C TRP A 224 8.56 10.27 4.09
N GLN A 225 9.34 9.20 4.14
CA GLN A 225 10.32 8.83 3.13
C GLN A 225 10.09 7.39 2.67
N TYR A 226 10.36 7.11 1.40
CA TYR A 226 10.23 5.79 0.79
C TYR A 226 11.61 5.31 0.32
N LEU A 227 11.95 4.06 0.60
CA LEU A 227 13.27 3.48 0.38
C LEU A 227 13.15 2.02 -0.09
N PRO A 228 13.36 1.74 -1.38
CA PRO A 228 13.31 0.37 -1.93
C PRO A 228 14.22 -0.64 -1.21
N ALA A 229 15.35 -0.19 -0.66
CA ALA A 229 16.33 -1.06 0.00
C ALA A 229 15.79 -1.82 1.23
N ILE A 230 14.68 -1.36 1.81
CA ILE A 230 14.01 -2.01 2.95
C ILE A 230 12.59 -2.50 2.58
N GLY A 231 12.30 -2.63 1.29
CA GLY A 231 11.02 -3.09 0.75
C GLY A 231 11.12 -4.39 -0.03
N GLY A 232 9.97 -4.97 -0.38
CA GLY A 232 9.87 -6.15 -1.25
C GLY A 232 10.51 -7.41 -0.67
N ILE A 233 10.64 -7.52 0.65
CA ILE A 233 11.26 -8.65 1.33
C ILE A 233 10.40 -9.89 1.14
N LYS A 234 10.86 -10.78 0.28
CA LYS A 234 10.20 -12.05 0.00
C LYS A 234 10.61 -13.09 1.04
N ILE A 235 9.63 -13.63 1.75
CA ILE A 235 9.80 -14.79 2.62
C ILE A 235 9.22 -15.99 1.90
N SER A 236 10.06 -16.94 1.49
CA SER A 236 9.61 -18.18 0.82
C SER A 236 8.86 -19.10 1.79
N ARG A 237 8.10 -20.06 1.26
CA ARG A 237 7.24 -20.95 2.07
C ARG A 237 8.01 -21.86 3.03
N ASP A 238 9.27 -22.14 2.73
CA ASP A 238 10.21 -22.85 3.60
C ASP A 238 10.78 -21.96 4.72
N GLY A 239 10.61 -20.64 4.64
CA GLY A 239 11.03 -19.67 5.65
C GLY A 239 12.34 -18.94 5.32
N HIS A 240 12.89 -19.12 4.12
CA HIS A 240 14.07 -18.36 3.70
C HIS A 240 13.70 -16.94 3.25
N PHE A 241 14.62 -16.01 3.48
CA PHE A 241 14.56 -14.64 2.97
C PHE A 241 15.98 -14.12 2.75
N LYS A 242 16.14 -13.15 1.85
CA LYS A 242 17.43 -12.52 1.59
C LYS A 242 17.88 -11.73 2.82
N LYS A 243 19.17 -11.81 3.18
CA LYS A 243 19.77 -10.97 4.23
C LYS A 243 19.46 -9.50 3.94
N ILE A 244 18.89 -8.82 4.93
CA ILE A 244 18.64 -7.38 4.87
C ILE A 244 19.85 -6.66 5.48
N ASP A 245 20.41 -5.76 4.70
CA ASP A 245 21.57 -4.95 5.05
C ASP A 245 21.40 -3.60 4.35
N ALA A 246 20.99 -2.59 5.11
CA ALA A 246 20.56 -1.31 4.55
C ALA A 246 21.03 -0.14 5.41
N THR A 247 21.24 1.01 4.75
CA THR A 247 21.61 2.26 5.41
C THR A 247 20.53 3.30 5.21
N LEU A 248 20.00 3.84 6.30
CA LEU A 248 19.06 4.95 6.26
C LEU A 248 19.81 6.27 5.99
N PRO A 249 19.29 7.13 5.11
CA PRO A 249 19.88 8.45 4.89
C PRO A 249 19.88 9.30 6.17
N SER A 250 20.88 10.18 6.30
CA SER A 250 21.01 11.14 7.41
C SER A 250 20.00 12.27 7.41
N LYS A 251 19.28 12.46 6.29
CA LYS A 251 18.24 13.46 6.15
C LYS A 251 17.14 13.02 5.19
N ALA A 252 15.92 13.48 5.49
CA ALA A 252 14.82 13.41 4.55
C ALA A 252 15.14 14.21 3.28
N SER A 253 14.49 13.85 2.17
CA SER A 253 14.64 14.52 0.88
C SER A 253 13.33 14.51 0.11
N VAL A 254 13.07 15.60 -0.61
CA VAL A 254 11.96 15.68 -1.58
C VAL A 254 11.98 14.54 -2.59
N HIS A 255 13.15 14.05 -3.00
CA HIS A 255 13.24 12.97 -3.99
C HIS A 255 12.77 11.62 -3.45
N ARG A 256 12.65 11.47 -2.12
CA ARG A 256 12.23 10.24 -1.46
C ARG A 256 10.88 10.34 -0.78
N GLY A 257 10.22 11.51 -0.79
CA GLY A 257 8.91 11.70 -0.17
C GLY A 257 8.70 13.13 0.30
N LEU A 258 8.09 13.29 1.47
CA LEU A 258 7.93 14.58 2.15
C LEU A 258 9.10 14.80 3.11
N ASP A 259 9.72 15.95 3.04
CA ASP A 259 10.96 16.30 3.76
C ASP A 259 10.75 17.36 4.85
N GLY A 260 9.51 17.62 5.24
CA GLY A 260 9.15 18.68 6.17
C GLY A 260 8.17 19.70 5.58
N ALA A 261 8.03 19.77 4.25
CA ALA A 261 7.10 20.66 3.57
C ALA A 261 6.08 19.90 2.71
N ILE A 262 4.87 20.46 2.59
CA ILE A 262 3.94 20.10 1.52
C ILE A 262 4.35 20.89 0.28
N PRO A 263 4.59 20.25 -0.88
CA PRO A 263 4.80 20.96 -2.12
C PRO A 263 3.65 21.94 -2.40
N THR A 264 3.97 23.23 -2.42
CA THR A 264 3.05 24.29 -2.82
C THR A 264 3.21 24.56 -4.31
N GLY A 265 2.30 24.03 -5.12
CA GLY A 265 2.18 24.39 -6.54
C GLY A 265 3.02 23.59 -7.53
N HIS A 266 2.50 23.53 -8.75
CA HIS A 266 3.18 24.09 -9.91
C HIS A 266 2.40 25.35 -10.29
#